data_AF-A0A957YJL8-F1
#
_entry.id   AF-A0A957YJL8-F1
#
_cell.length_a   1.000
_cell.length_b   1.000
_cell.length_c   1.000
_cell.angle_alpha   90.00
_cell.angle_beta   90.00
_cell.angle_gamma   90.00
#
_symmetry.space_group_name_H-M   'P 1'
#
loop_
_entity.id
_entity.type
_entity.pdbx_description
1 polymer ?
#
loop_
_entity_poly.entity_id
_entity_poly.type
_entity_poly.pdbx_seq_one_letter_code
_entity_poly.pdbx_strand_id
1 'polypeptide(L)'
;MSNLFQSLSKNIRGSSFVVWITILAFLATFIGLVHFVEDTYSSFVGLNQLESAFGLKPANYAITYFTMSIAPQVGQIIFGYMWLMDRKKNWWAGLVAVGFFGVDFVADLQYRSNGLLFPVDGSTTMDHIEAVSLSAFLTFGYFTVGSELFITAGAGLILELFNEAVDQAANIYVSLRKAIIDARYRIRHAVESAQTTRRN
;
A
#
# COMPACT_ATOMS: atom_id res chain seq x y z
N MET A 1 -8.00 -23.67 1.25
CA MET A 1 -8.33 -22.39 0.57
C MET A 1 -7.06 -21.89 -0.11
N SER A 2 -7.09 -21.59 -1.41
CA SER A 2 -5.94 -21.04 -2.15
C SER A 2 -5.88 -19.50 -2.10
N ASN A 3 -7.01 -18.84 -1.86
CA ASN A 3 -7.14 -17.38 -1.76
C ASN A 3 -6.68 -16.88 -0.38
N LEU A 4 -5.60 -16.09 -0.37
CA LEU A 4 -5.05 -15.50 0.84
C LEU A 4 -6.03 -14.53 1.50
N PHE A 5 -6.68 -13.66 0.73
CA PHE A 5 -7.57 -12.63 1.27
C PHE A 5 -8.81 -13.21 1.92
N GLN A 6 -9.42 -14.24 1.31
CA GLN A 6 -10.52 -14.98 1.93
C GLN A 6 -10.07 -15.71 3.20
N SER A 7 -8.87 -16.28 3.19
CA SER A 7 -8.33 -16.96 4.38
C SER A 7 -8.07 -15.99 5.53
N LEU A 8 -7.56 -14.78 5.24
CA LEU A 8 -7.34 -13.73 6.23
C LEU A 8 -8.67 -13.16 6.72
N SER A 9 -9.58 -12.83 5.80
CA SER A 9 -10.87 -12.22 6.10
C SER A 9 -11.77 -13.15 6.91
N LYS A 10 -11.70 -14.48 6.73
CA LYS A 10 -12.49 -15.45 7.49
C LYS A 10 -12.35 -15.31 9.01
N ASN A 11 -11.14 -15.00 9.50
CA ASN A 11 -10.90 -14.83 10.94
C ASN A 11 -11.32 -13.45 11.46
N ILE A 12 -11.57 -12.51 10.56
CA ILE A 12 -11.92 -11.13 10.86
C ILE A 12 -13.42 -10.93 10.77
N ARG A 13 -14.08 -11.53 9.77
CA ARG A 13 -15.53 -11.47 9.54
C ARG A 13 -16.29 -11.87 10.80
N GLY A 14 -17.27 -11.04 11.19
CA GLY A 14 -18.07 -11.23 12.40
C GLY A 14 -17.39 -10.84 13.72
N SER A 15 -16.10 -10.47 13.71
CA SER A 15 -15.43 -9.92 14.90
C SER A 15 -15.85 -8.48 15.18
N SER A 16 -15.64 -8.00 16.40
CA SER A 16 -15.81 -6.58 16.77
C SER A 16 -14.80 -5.61 16.13
N PHE A 17 -13.81 -6.15 15.41
CA PHE A 17 -12.67 -5.37 14.87
C PHE A 17 -12.71 -5.18 13.35
N VAL A 18 -13.75 -5.66 12.66
CA VAL A 18 -13.86 -5.57 11.19
C VAL A 18 -13.70 -4.14 10.68
N VAL A 19 -14.40 -3.18 11.29
CA VAL A 19 -14.31 -1.75 10.93
C VAL A 19 -12.88 -1.23 11.09
N TRP A 20 -12.23 -1.53 12.22
CA TRP A 20 -10.87 -1.07 12.48
C TRP A 20 -9.86 -1.64 11.49
N ILE A 21 -9.96 -2.94 11.20
CA ILE A 21 -9.08 -3.58 10.23
C ILE A 21 -9.31 -3.04 8.81
N THR A 22 -10.56 -2.75 8.46
CA THR A 22 -10.90 -2.14 7.17
C THR A 22 -10.32 -0.72 7.07
N ILE A 23 -10.40 0.08 8.14
CA ILE A 23 -9.76 1.41 8.19
C ILE A 23 -8.24 1.29 8.03
N LEU A 24 -7.60 0.34 8.71
CA LEU A 24 -6.17 0.10 8.56
C LEU A 24 -5.81 -0.32 7.12
N ALA A 25 -6.65 -1.10 6.45
CA ALA A 25 -6.46 -1.48 5.06
C ALA A 25 -6.59 -0.26 4.10
N PHE A 26 -7.53 0.65 4.36
CA PHE A 26 -7.61 1.94 3.66
C PHE A 26 -6.37 2.80 3.88
N LEU A 27 -5.89 2.91 5.13
CA LEU A 27 -4.67 3.65 5.46
C LEU A 27 -3.45 3.05 4.77
N ALA A 28 -3.28 1.72 4.79
CA ALA A 28 -2.21 1.04 4.09
C ALA A 28 -2.27 1.32 2.58
N THR A 29 -3.45 1.21 1.96
CA THR A 29 -3.64 1.51 0.52
C THR A 29 -3.29 2.97 0.22
N PHE A 30 -3.70 3.91 1.06
CA PHE A 30 -3.40 5.33 0.88
C PHE A 30 -1.91 5.62 1.00
N ILE A 31 -1.24 5.08 2.04
CA ILE A 31 0.21 5.18 2.20
C ILE A 31 0.90 4.59 0.97
N GLY A 32 0.42 3.45 0.47
CA GLY A 32 0.96 2.83 -0.73
C GLY A 32 0.82 3.69 -1.97
N LEU A 33 -0.32 4.37 -2.17
CA LEU A 33 -0.48 5.31 -3.29
C LEU A 33 0.47 6.51 -3.21
N VAL A 34 0.82 6.96 -2.01
CA VAL A 34 1.82 8.04 -1.85
C VAL A 34 3.20 7.54 -2.27
N HIS A 35 3.62 6.37 -1.78
CA HIS A 35 4.91 5.79 -2.14
C HIS A 35 4.99 5.45 -3.62
N PHE A 36 3.88 5.00 -4.22
CA PHE A 36 3.77 4.71 -5.65
C PHE A 36 4.13 5.92 -6.52
N VAL A 37 3.72 7.13 -6.14
CA VAL A 37 4.07 8.35 -6.88
C VAL A 37 5.57 8.64 -6.79
N GLU A 38 6.15 8.49 -5.60
CA GLU A 38 7.58 8.67 -5.39
C GLU A 38 8.40 7.63 -6.17
N ASP A 39 7.93 6.38 -6.20
CA ASP A 39 8.58 5.28 -6.90
C ASP A 39 8.49 5.42 -8.41
N THR A 40 7.35 5.88 -8.92
CA THR A 40 7.20 6.22 -10.35
C THR A 40 8.20 7.31 -10.76
N TYR A 41 8.46 8.28 -9.89
CA TYR A 41 9.42 9.35 -10.15
C TYR A 41 10.88 8.86 -10.08
N SER A 42 11.24 8.05 -9.07
CA SER A 42 12.59 7.47 -8.98
C SER A 42 12.90 6.60 -10.18
N SER A 43 11.96 5.76 -10.62
CA SER A 43 12.13 4.92 -11.80
C SER A 43 12.25 5.74 -13.07
N PHE A 44 11.48 6.82 -13.20
CA PHE A 44 11.62 7.75 -14.33
C PHE A 44 13.04 8.34 -14.41
N VAL A 45 13.58 8.84 -13.30
CA VAL A 45 14.94 9.40 -13.29
C VAL A 45 15.99 8.31 -13.48
N GLY A 46 15.78 7.15 -12.87
CA GLY A 46 16.65 5.98 -12.96
C GLY A 46 16.81 5.48 -14.40
N LEU A 47 15.73 5.39 -15.17
CA LEU A 47 15.77 5.03 -16.59
C LEU A 47 16.64 6.00 -17.39
N ASN A 48 16.52 7.31 -17.17
CA ASN A 48 17.37 8.31 -17.83
C ASN A 48 18.86 8.16 -17.47
N GLN A 49 19.15 7.81 -16.21
CA GLN A 49 20.52 7.55 -15.77
C GLN A 49 21.09 6.26 -16.38
N LEU A 50 20.29 5.20 -16.49
CA LEU A 50 20.69 3.95 -17.14
C LEU A 50 21.04 4.19 -18.61
N GLU A 51 20.24 4.97 -19.33
CA GLU A 51 20.54 5.31 -20.72
C GLU A 51 21.87 6.04 -20.87
N SER A 52 22.15 6.97 -19.96
CA SER A 52 23.43 7.68 -19.92
C SER A 52 24.60 6.73 -19.63
N ALA A 53 24.44 5.81 -18.68
CA ALA A 53 25.46 4.82 -18.31
C ALA A 53 25.77 3.82 -19.43
N PHE A 54 24.77 3.40 -20.20
CA PHE A 54 24.93 2.46 -21.31
C PHE A 54 25.15 3.15 -22.67
N GLY A 55 25.21 4.48 -22.72
CA GLY A 55 25.37 5.25 -23.95
C GLY A 55 24.21 5.10 -24.95
N LEU A 56 23.01 4.81 -24.44
CA LEU A 56 21.80 4.64 -25.24
C LEU A 56 21.24 6.01 -25.64
N LYS A 57 20.76 6.11 -26.89
CA LYS A 57 20.03 7.30 -27.38
C LYS A 57 18.70 6.87 -27.99
N PRO A 58 17.75 6.40 -27.18
CA PRO A 58 16.47 5.97 -27.71
C PRO A 58 15.64 7.18 -28.16
N ALA A 59 14.87 7.01 -29.24
CA ALA A 59 13.90 8.01 -29.70
C ALA A 59 12.61 7.92 -28.87
N ASN A 60 12.71 8.17 -27.57
CA ASN A 60 11.60 8.07 -26.63
C ASN A 60 10.98 9.45 -26.35
N TYR A 61 9.65 9.51 -26.31
CA TYR A 61 8.92 10.70 -25.86
C TYR A 61 8.76 10.66 -24.33
N ALA A 62 8.56 11.82 -23.69
CA ALA A 62 8.38 11.91 -22.23
C ALA A 62 7.25 11.00 -21.70
N ILE A 63 6.16 10.87 -22.47
CA ILE A 63 5.05 9.97 -22.12
C ILE A 63 5.45 8.49 -22.16
N THR A 64 6.38 8.11 -23.04
CA THR A 64 6.94 6.75 -23.11
C THR A 64 7.76 6.45 -21.86
N TYR A 65 8.60 7.37 -21.40
CA TYR A 65 9.34 7.19 -20.14
C TYR A 65 8.41 7.06 -18.94
N PHE A 66 7.38 7.91 -18.86
CA PHE A 66 6.41 7.82 -17.78
C PHE A 66 5.65 6.49 -17.79
N THR A 67 5.26 6.00 -18.97
CA THR A 67 4.61 4.68 -19.08
C THR A 67 5.58 3.54 -18.77
N MET A 68 6.85 3.65 -19.13
CA MET A 68 7.88 2.68 -18.77
C MET A 68 8.19 2.68 -17.26
N SER A 69 8.09 3.82 -16.58
CA SER A 69 8.32 3.89 -15.13
C SER A 69 7.13 3.38 -14.31
N ILE A 70 5.89 3.62 -14.76
CA ILE A 70 4.70 3.16 -14.02
C ILE A 70 4.33 1.69 -14.29
N ALA A 71 4.64 1.16 -15.48
CA ALA A 71 4.21 -0.17 -15.90
C ALA A 71 4.72 -1.31 -14.98
N PRO A 72 5.98 -1.30 -14.52
CA PRO A 72 6.46 -2.31 -13.59
C PRO A 72 5.69 -2.33 -12.26
N GLN A 73 5.40 -1.18 -11.67
CA GLN A 73 4.66 -1.08 -10.41
C GLN A 73 3.21 -1.57 -10.57
N VAL A 74 2.53 -1.15 -11.66
CA VAL A 74 1.18 -1.66 -11.98
C VAL A 74 1.20 -3.17 -12.22
N GLY A 75 2.22 -3.67 -12.93
CA GLY A 75 2.43 -5.10 -13.14
C GLY A 75 2.57 -5.87 -11.83
N GLN A 76 3.42 -5.38 -10.91
CA GLN A 76 3.60 -5.96 -9.59
C GLN A 76 2.28 -6.04 -8.80
N ILE A 77 1.47 -4.98 -8.80
CA ILE A 77 0.17 -4.95 -8.11
C ILE A 77 -0.80 -5.96 -8.71
N ILE A 78 -1.02 -5.94 -10.03
CA ILE A 78 -2.00 -6.80 -10.71
C ILE A 78 -1.60 -8.27 -10.59
N PHE A 79 -0.37 -8.60 -10.98
CA PHE A 79 0.08 -9.99 -10.99
C PHE A 79 0.34 -10.51 -9.57
N GLY A 80 0.76 -9.65 -8.63
CA GLY A 80 0.83 -9.95 -7.22
C GLY A 80 -0.55 -10.29 -6.65
N TYR A 81 -1.56 -9.47 -6.92
CA TYR A 81 -2.95 -9.75 -6.52
C TYR A 81 -3.46 -11.09 -7.09
N MET A 82 -3.27 -11.32 -8.40
CA MET A 82 -3.66 -12.57 -9.06
C MET A 82 -3.00 -13.79 -8.43
N TRP A 83 -1.70 -13.70 -8.10
CA TRP A 83 -0.98 -14.77 -7.43
C TRP A 83 -1.54 -15.04 -6.03
N LEU A 84 -1.83 -13.99 -5.25
CA LEU A 84 -2.38 -14.10 -3.90
C LEU A 84 -3.82 -14.66 -3.86
N MET A 85 -4.59 -14.49 -4.93
CA MET A 85 -5.94 -15.08 -5.07
C MET A 85 -5.93 -16.60 -5.25
N ASP A 86 -4.96 -17.16 -5.98
CA ASP A 86 -4.80 -18.61 -6.08
C ASP A 86 -3.35 -18.97 -6.41
N ARG A 87 -2.54 -19.16 -5.37
CA ARG A 87 -1.09 -19.39 -5.52
C ARG A 87 -0.75 -20.66 -6.32
N LYS A 88 -1.62 -21.68 -6.31
CA LYS A 88 -1.37 -22.93 -7.04
C LYS A 88 -1.69 -22.78 -8.52
N LYS A 89 -2.82 -22.15 -8.86
CA LYS A 89 -3.25 -21.96 -10.25
C LYS A 89 -2.49 -20.82 -10.94
N ASN A 90 -2.14 -19.78 -10.18
CA ASN A 90 -1.55 -18.54 -10.70
C ASN A 90 -0.07 -18.38 -10.32
N TRP A 91 0.68 -19.47 -10.12
CA TRP A 91 2.11 -19.41 -9.80
C TRP A 91 2.92 -18.59 -10.81
N TRP A 92 2.53 -18.66 -12.09
CA TRP A 92 3.13 -17.88 -13.19
C TRP A 92 2.98 -16.37 -12.98
N ALA A 93 1.87 -15.91 -12.38
CA ALA A 93 1.65 -14.50 -12.09
C ALA A 93 2.66 -14.01 -11.03
N GLY A 94 3.00 -14.87 -10.06
CA GLY A 94 4.06 -14.58 -9.10
C GLY A 94 5.41 -14.36 -9.78
N LEU A 95 5.77 -15.18 -10.79
CA LEU A 95 7.00 -14.98 -11.55
C LEU A 95 6.98 -13.69 -12.38
N VAL A 96 5.86 -13.37 -13.01
CA VAL A 96 5.71 -12.12 -13.77
C VAL A 96 5.84 -10.91 -12.84
N ALA A 97 5.23 -10.95 -11.65
CA ALA A 97 5.38 -9.90 -10.64
C ALA A 97 6.84 -9.73 -10.20
N VAL A 98 7.57 -10.83 -9.96
CA VAL A 98 9.01 -10.79 -9.65
C VAL A 98 9.83 -10.23 -10.82
N GLY A 99 9.46 -10.55 -12.07
CA GLY A 99 10.10 -9.97 -13.25
C GLY A 99 9.92 -8.46 -13.33
N PHE A 100 8.69 -7.97 -13.11
CA PHE A 100 8.43 -6.53 -13.04
C PHE A 100 9.17 -5.87 -11.88
N PHE A 101 9.17 -6.48 -10.70
CA PHE A 101 9.98 -6.02 -9.57
C PHE A 101 11.46 -5.87 -9.94
N GLY A 102 12.04 -6.85 -10.64
CA GLY A 102 13.44 -6.77 -11.05
C GLY A 102 13.74 -5.58 -11.98
N VAL A 103 12.82 -5.25 -12.89
CA VAL A 103 12.98 -4.10 -13.81
C VAL A 103 12.90 -2.78 -13.04
N ASP A 104 11.87 -2.62 -12.21
CA ASP A 104 11.62 -1.46 -11.36
C ASP A 104 12.78 -1.22 -10.39
N PHE A 105 13.16 -2.27 -9.67
CA PHE A 105 14.23 -2.26 -8.68
C PHE A 105 15.56 -1.81 -9.26
N VAL A 106 15.90 -2.19 -10.49
CA VAL A 106 17.15 -1.76 -11.13
C VAL A 106 17.13 -0.26 -11.46
N ALA A 107 16.03 0.25 -12.01
CA ALA A 107 15.91 1.68 -12.32
C ALA A 107 15.97 2.51 -11.04
N ASP A 108 15.22 2.09 -10.04
CA ASP A 108 15.17 2.74 -8.73
C ASP A 108 16.50 2.70 -7.99
N LEU A 109 17.17 1.55 -7.99
CA LEU A 109 18.47 1.39 -7.37
C LEU A 109 19.51 2.26 -8.06
N GLN A 110 19.46 2.38 -9.40
CA GLN A 110 20.31 3.31 -10.14
C GLN A 110 20.09 4.74 -9.63
N TYR A 111 18.84 5.22 -9.56
CA TYR A 111 18.56 6.59 -9.08
C TYR A 111 18.96 6.80 -7.62
N ARG A 112 18.52 5.92 -6.72
CA ARG A 112 18.69 6.07 -5.28
C ARG A 112 20.13 5.83 -4.83
N SER A 113 20.94 5.13 -5.62
CA SER A 113 22.39 5.05 -5.41
C SER A 113 23.15 6.21 -6.07
N ASN A 114 22.45 7.20 -6.63
CA ASN A 114 23.04 8.30 -7.38
C ASN A 114 23.90 7.84 -8.58
N GLY A 115 23.42 6.83 -9.28
CA GLY A 115 24.06 6.27 -10.47
C GLY A 115 25.20 5.30 -10.20
N LEU A 116 25.42 4.89 -8.95
CA LEU A 116 26.56 4.05 -8.55
C LEU A 116 26.35 2.56 -8.83
N LEU A 117 25.13 2.11 -9.12
CA LEU A 117 24.87 0.73 -9.55
C LEU A 117 25.55 0.45 -10.91
N PHE A 118 25.40 1.35 -11.87
CA PHE A 118 26.11 1.37 -13.14
C PHE A 118 26.77 2.72 -13.36
N PRO A 119 28.01 2.93 -12.85
CA PRO A 119 28.69 4.21 -12.97
C PRO A 119 29.24 4.42 -14.38
N VAL A 120 29.13 5.66 -14.88
CA VAL A 120 29.51 6.03 -16.27
C VAL A 120 31.03 5.87 -16.52
N ASP A 121 31.85 6.05 -15.48
CA ASP A 121 33.30 5.95 -15.52
C ASP A 121 33.83 4.53 -15.25
N GLY A 122 32.96 3.58 -14.94
CA GLY A 122 33.31 2.19 -14.62
C GLY A 122 34.09 2.01 -13.31
N SER A 123 34.22 3.04 -12.47
CA SER A 123 34.97 2.94 -11.22
C SER A 123 34.11 2.24 -10.15
N THR A 124 34.68 1.31 -9.39
CA THR A 124 34.00 0.65 -8.26
C THR A 124 34.85 0.82 -7.01
N THR A 125 34.42 1.68 -6.09
CA THR A 125 35.06 1.87 -4.78
C THR A 125 34.25 1.16 -3.70
N MET A 126 34.81 1.01 -2.49
CA MET A 126 34.04 0.48 -1.34
C MET A 126 32.82 1.34 -1.00
N ASP A 127 32.95 2.67 -1.14
CA ASP A 127 31.84 3.62 -0.96
C ASP A 127 30.69 3.35 -1.93
N HIS A 128 30.97 2.82 -3.14
CA HIS A 128 29.92 2.42 -4.09
C HIS A 128 29.11 1.23 -3.57
N ILE A 129 29.77 0.23 -2.97
CA ILE A 129 29.11 -0.98 -2.47
C ILE A 129 28.17 -0.64 -1.31
N GLU A 130 28.62 0.22 -0.38
CA GLU A 130 27.80 0.65 0.76
C GLU A 130 26.57 1.45 0.29
N ALA A 131 26.78 2.43 -0.59
CA ALA A 131 25.69 3.24 -1.13
C ALA A 131 24.67 2.39 -1.90
N VAL A 132 25.12 1.50 -2.79
CA VAL A 132 24.22 0.60 -3.53
C VAL A 132 23.49 -0.35 -2.58
N SER A 133 24.14 -0.89 -1.57
CA SER A 133 23.50 -1.80 -0.61
C SER A 133 22.42 -1.10 0.23
N LEU A 134 22.70 0.12 0.70
CA LEU A 134 21.74 0.92 1.44
C LEU A 134 20.55 1.31 0.55
N SER A 135 20.81 1.74 -0.68
CA SER A 135 19.78 2.09 -1.65
C SER A 135 18.93 0.88 -2.06
N ALA A 136 19.52 -0.32 -2.14
CA ALA A 136 18.80 -1.57 -2.37
C ALA A 136 17.85 -1.90 -1.22
N PHE A 137 18.32 -1.75 0.02
CA PHE A 137 17.49 -1.93 1.22
C PHE A 137 16.32 -0.94 1.26
N LEU A 138 16.59 0.34 0.99
CA LEU A 138 15.54 1.38 0.94
C LEU A 138 14.52 1.08 -0.16
N THR A 139 14.98 0.75 -1.36
CA THR A 139 14.11 0.43 -2.50
C THR A 139 13.18 -0.73 -2.16
N PHE A 140 13.72 -1.86 -1.70
CA PHE A 140 12.88 -3.01 -1.37
C PHE A 140 12.03 -2.80 -0.11
N GLY A 141 12.67 -2.43 1.00
CA GLY A 141 12.06 -2.42 2.32
C GLY A 141 11.09 -1.28 2.55
N TYR A 142 11.34 -0.12 1.93
CA TYR A 142 10.51 1.08 2.11
C TYR A 142 9.56 1.30 0.93
N PHE A 143 10.08 1.25 -0.31
CA PHE A 143 9.25 1.56 -1.48
C PHE A 143 8.46 0.35 -1.95
N THR A 144 9.09 -0.79 -2.25
CA THR A 144 8.36 -1.96 -2.76
C THR A 144 7.33 -2.51 -1.75
N VAL A 145 7.75 -2.63 -0.48
CA VAL A 145 6.84 -3.06 0.58
C VAL A 145 5.81 -1.96 0.89
N GLY A 146 6.24 -0.70 0.98
CA GLY A 146 5.39 0.42 1.36
C GLY A 146 4.43 0.88 0.26
N SER A 147 4.66 0.54 -1.01
CA SER A 147 3.86 0.85 -2.20
C SER A 147 3.06 -0.37 -2.66
N GLU A 148 3.65 -1.27 -3.45
CA GLU A 148 2.94 -2.29 -4.22
C GLU A 148 2.30 -3.31 -3.29
N LEU A 149 3.00 -3.75 -2.24
CA LEU A 149 2.44 -4.70 -1.28
C LEU A 149 1.35 -4.07 -0.43
N PHE A 150 1.49 -2.81 -0.02
CA PHE A 150 0.47 -2.09 0.74
C PHE A 150 -0.80 -1.86 -0.09
N ILE A 151 -0.65 -1.48 -1.37
CA ILE A 151 -1.78 -1.36 -2.30
C ILE A 151 -2.42 -2.73 -2.53
N THR A 152 -1.63 -3.75 -2.88
CA THR A 152 -2.14 -5.09 -3.20
C THR A 152 -2.86 -5.71 -2.00
N ALA A 153 -2.24 -5.67 -0.82
CA ALA A 153 -2.80 -6.26 0.39
C ALA A 153 -3.96 -5.44 0.95
N GLY A 154 -3.81 -4.11 1.00
CA GLY A 154 -4.82 -3.18 1.47
C GLY A 154 -6.08 -3.22 0.62
N ALA A 155 -5.95 -3.06 -0.70
CA ALA A 155 -7.09 -3.13 -1.61
C ALA A 155 -7.75 -4.52 -1.57
N GLY A 156 -6.97 -5.60 -1.50
CA GLY A 156 -7.50 -6.96 -1.38
C GLY A 156 -8.32 -7.18 -0.11
N LEU A 157 -7.86 -6.65 1.03
CA LEU A 157 -8.60 -6.73 2.29
C LEU A 157 -9.83 -5.83 2.31
N ILE A 158 -9.78 -4.64 1.72
CA ILE A 158 -10.94 -3.75 1.57
C ILE A 158 -12.04 -4.47 0.81
N LEU A 159 -11.73 -5.06 -0.35
CA LEU A 159 -12.72 -5.77 -1.18
C LEU A 159 -13.41 -6.92 -0.42
N GLU A 160 -12.68 -7.58 0.48
CA GLU A 160 -13.21 -8.72 1.25
C GLU A 160 -13.99 -8.32 2.51
N LEU A 161 -13.74 -7.14 3.09
CA LEU A 161 -14.29 -6.74 4.39
C LEU A 161 -15.24 -5.54 4.34
N PHE A 162 -15.34 -4.85 3.20
CA PHE A 162 -16.06 -3.58 3.10
C PHE A 162 -17.53 -3.68 3.52
N ASN A 163 -18.26 -4.68 3.04
CA ASN A 163 -19.68 -4.83 3.34
C ASN A 163 -19.91 -5.08 4.84
N GLU A 164 -19.16 -6.01 5.43
CA GLU A 164 -19.22 -6.30 6.86
C GLU A 164 -18.80 -5.11 7.73
N ALA A 165 -17.84 -4.31 7.25
CA ALA A 165 -17.44 -3.08 7.92
C ALA A 165 -18.56 -2.03 7.91
N VAL A 166 -19.26 -1.88 6.79
CA VAL A 166 -20.42 -0.98 6.67
C VAL A 166 -21.54 -1.41 7.63
N ASP A 167 -21.86 -2.70 7.68
CA ASP A 167 -22.88 -3.23 8.58
C ASP A 167 -22.51 -3.02 10.06
N GLN A 168 -21.25 -3.28 10.42
CA GLN A 168 -20.76 -3.05 11.76
C GLN A 168 -20.75 -1.55 12.12
N ALA A 169 -20.33 -0.67 11.20
CA ALA A 169 -20.35 0.77 11.40
C ALA A 169 -21.77 1.30 11.61
N ALA A 170 -22.75 0.80 10.84
CA ALA A 170 -24.17 1.13 11.02
C ALA A 170 -24.67 0.72 12.41
N ASN A 171 -24.33 -0.50 12.87
CA ASN A 171 -24.69 -0.97 14.20
C ASN A 171 -24.05 -0.13 15.32
N ILE A 172 -22.77 0.24 15.17
CA ILE A 172 -22.07 1.15 16.09
C ILE A 172 -22.77 2.51 16.13
N TYR A 173 -23.09 3.09 14.98
CA TYR A 173 -23.78 4.38 14.88
C TYR A 173 -25.14 4.38 15.57
N VAL A 174 -25.97 3.35 15.31
CA VAL A 174 -27.29 3.21 15.95
C VAL A 174 -27.14 3.07 17.47
N SER A 175 -26.17 2.29 17.93
CA SER A 175 -25.92 2.05 19.36
C SER A 175 -25.46 3.32 20.07
N LEU A 176 -24.52 4.07 19.47
CA LEU A 176 -24.08 5.37 19.98
C LEU A 176 -25.22 6.38 20.04
N ARG A 177 -26.07 6.43 18.99
CA ARG A 177 -27.22 7.33 18.95
C ARG A 177 -28.21 7.04 20.07
N LYS A 178 -28.52 5.76 20.32
CA LYS A 178 -29.37 5.35 21.45
C LYS A 178 -28.76 5.75 22.78
N ALA A 179 -27.48 5.46 23.00
CA ALA A 179 -26.77 5.83 24.22
C ALA A 179 -26.79 7.34 24.50
N ILE A 180 -26.65 8.18 23.47
CA ILE A 180 -26.74 9.64 23.60
C ILE A 180 -28.15 10.08 24.00
N ILE A 181 -29.19 9.49 23.42
CA ILE A 181 -30.59 9.80 23.77
C ILE A 181 -30.88 9.42 25.22
N ASP A 182 -30.48 8.21 25.62
CA ASP A 182 -30.68 7.71 26.98
C ASP A 182 -29.91 8.56 28.01
N ALA A 183 -28.68 8.96 27.68
CA ALA A 183 -27.91 9.88 28.51
C ALA A 183 -28.61 11.23 28.67
N ARG A 184 -29.14 11.81 27.59
CA ARG A 184 -29.91 13.07 27.65
C ARG A 184 -31.17 12.93 28.49
N TYR A 185 -31.90 11.83 28.37
CA TYR A 185 -33.10 11.57 29.16
C TYR A 185 -32.76 11.45 30.66
N ARG A 186 -31.73 10.70 31.02
CA ARG A 186 -31.26 10.55 32.41
C ARG A 186 -30.81 11.88 33.01
N ILE A 187 -30.06 12.69 32.25
CA ILE A 187 -29.63 14.02 32.70
C ILE A 187 -30.86 14.92 32.95
N ARG A 188 -31.83 14.94 32.03
CA ARG A 188 -33.05 15.73 32.18
C ARG A 188 -33.83 15.34 33.43
N HIS A 189 -34.04 14.04 33.63
CA HIS A 189 -34.74 13.54 34.82
C HIS A 189 -34.01 13.89 36.11
N ALA A 190 -32.68 13.77 36.14
CA ALA A 190 -31.88 14.13 37.31
C ALA A 190 -31.99 15.62 37.66
N VAL A 191 -32.00 16.50 36.65
CA VAL A 191 -32.19 17.95 36.83
C VAL A 191 -33.59 18.27 37.36
N GLU A 192 -34.63 17.66 36.77
CA GLU A 192 -36.02 17.87 37.20
C GLU A 192 -36.26 17.36 38.63
N SER A 193 -35.68 16.21 39.00
CA SER A 193 -35.72 15.70 40.38
C SER A 193 -34.98 16.59 41.38
N ALA A 194 -33.85 17.18 40.97
CA ALA A 194 -33.09 18.10 41.82
C ALA A 194 -33.83 19.43 42.04
N GLN A 195 -34.54 19.93 41.02
CA GLN A 195 -35.34 21.16 41.12
C GLN A 195 -36.60 20.98 41.97
N THR A 196 -37.28 19.83 41.88
CA THR A 196 -38.43 19.51 42.73
C THR A 196 -38.02 19.33 44.19
N THR A 197 -36.87 18.68 44.45
CA THR A 197 -36.33 18.54 45.81
C THR A 197 -35.95 19.88 46.45
N ARG A 198 -35.51 20.88 45.67
CA ARG A 198 -35.20 22.23 46.19
C ARG A 198 -36.43 23.11 46.45
N ARG A 199 -37.60 22.74 45.93
CA ARG A 199 -38.84 23.52 46.08
C ARG A 199 -39.71 23.08 47.27
N ASN A 200 -39.43 21.91 47.84
CA ASN A 200 -40.06 21.37 49.04
C ASN A 200 -39.12 21.55 50.24
#